data_AF-A0A4Q3Y449-F1
#
_entry.id   AF-A0A4Q3Y449-F1
#
_cell.length_a   1.000
_cell.length_b   1.000
_cell.length_c   1.000
_cell.angle_alpha   90.00
_cell.angle_beta   90.00
_cell.angle_gamma   90.00
#
_symmetry.space_group_name_H-M   'P 1'
#
loop_
_entity.id
_entity.type
_entity.pdbx_description
1 polymer ?
#
loop_
_entity_poly.entity_id
_entity_poly.type
_entity_poly.pdbx_seq_one_letter_code
_entity_poly.pdbx_strand_id
1 'polypeptide(L)'
;MIRILVEAELDKEIVLGFLRRVVDCQQVEVWACRRSLDPKRTAHEVYELSGGWGGPLIVVYDQESGTIADRPVKLPTQDRVSWCPAIPQIEGWLFADDLALKGFVPDSTLDVVSRLPSPENIPYPKVLKHYMLRDKSMTELIERIDLDRATARSPSLAHFIRSVQVALGVETSYEIENVGSKQLDREIVRSLISEVYPGDSTIFRTTSGAPYTANQMLLEVESGSRIGREYSTAILRVARDLLHRQADRAR
;
A
#
# COMPACT_ATOMS: atom_id res chain seq x y z
N MET A 1 22.29 14.03 -0.08
CA MET A 1 21.04 14.75 0.24
C MET A 1 20.04 14.46 -0.87
N ILE A 2 18.79 14.16 -0.53
CA ILE A 2 17.69 13.85 -1.46
C ILE A 2 16.59 14.87 -1.27
N ARG A 3 15.89 15.23 -2.36
CA ARG A 3 14.66 16.02 -2.30
C ARG A 3 13.45 15.14 -2.56
N ILE A 4 12.40 15.32 -1.77
CA ILE A 4 11.13 14.59 -1.89
C ILE A 4 10.01 15.60 -2.09
N LEU A 5 9.22 15.43 -3.14
CA LEU A 5 8.05 16.26 -3.43
C LEU A 5 6.77 15.50 -3.06
N VAL A 6 5.84 16.21 -2.43
CA VAL A 6 4.50 15.72 -2.07
C VAL A 6 3.44 16.75 -2.48
N GLU A 7 2.18 16.33 -2.58
CA GLU A 7 1.10 17.19 -3.09
C GLU A 7 0.66 18.24 -2.05
N ALA A 8 0.56 17.84 -0.77
CA ALA A 8 0.05 18.68 0.31
C ALA A 8 0.95 18.72 1.56
N GLU A 9 0.71 19.69 2.45
CA GLU A 9 1.43 19.79 3.75
C GLU A 9 1.14 18.59 4.66
N LEU A 10 -0.07 18.03 4.58
CA LEU A 10 -0.44 16.82 5.32
C LEU A 10 0.43 15.64 4.91
N ASP A 11 0.58 15.43 3.60
CA ASP A 11 1.43 14.38 3.03
C ASP A 11 2.88 14.55 3.50
N LYS A 12 3.36 15.80 3.56
CA LYS A 12 4.69 16.13 4.06
C LYS A 12 4.86 15.70 5.50
N GLU A 13 3.88 15.92 6.36
CA GLU A 13 3.91 15.47 7.75
C GLU A 13 3.99 13.94 7.85
N ILE A 14 3.17 13.23 7.06
CA ILE A 14 3.16 11.76 7.02
C ILE A 14 4.50 11.22 6.55
N VAL A 15 5.01 11.74 5.42
CA VAL A 15 6.31 11.36 4.85
C VAL A 15 7.44 11.62 5.83
N LEU A 16 7.50 12.80 6.44
CA LEU A 16 8.52 13.13 7.43
C LEU A 16 8.44 12.22 8.67
N GLY A 17 7.24 11.86 9.10
CA GLY A 17 7.03 10.91 10.19
C GLY A 17 7.68 9.55 9.91
N PHE A 18 7.45 8.99 8.72
CA PHE A 18 8.07 7.72 8.32
C PHE A 18 9.58 7.85 8.12
N LEU A 19 10.06 8.92 7.47
CA LEU A 19 11.48 9.13 7.17
C LEU A 19 12.34 9.24 8.43
N ARG A 20 11.85 9.90 9.49
CA ARG A 20 12.54 10.00 10.79
C ARG A 20 12.94 8.65 11.37
N ARG A 21 12.26 7.56 10.97
CA ARG A 21 12.52 6.21 11.43
C ARG A 21 13.54 5.45 10.58
N VAL A 22 13.82 5.93 9.37
CA VAL A 22 14.62 5.23 8.37
C VAL A 22 15.98 5.90 8.16
N VAL A 23 16.01 7.23 8.20
CA VAL A 23 17.15 8.02 7.75
C VAL A 23 17.36 9.22 8.65
N ASP A 24 18.61 9.70 8.70
CA ASP A 24 18.90 10.99 9.32
C ASP A 24 18.21 12.10 8.52
N CYS A 25 17.37 12.90 9.20
CA CYS A 25 16.61 13.99 8.60
C CYS A 25 17.50 15.05 7.94
N GLN A 26 18.79 15.14 8.27
CA GLN A 26 19.72 16.04 7.59
C GLN A 26 20.03 15.61 6.15
N GLN A 27 19.73 14.37 5.78
CA GLN A 27 19.99 13.82 4.45
C GLN A 27 18.81 13.98 3.50
N VAL A 28 17.63 14.41 3.99
CA VAL A 28 16.40 14.47 3.21
C VAL A 28 15.67 15.79 3.39
N GLU A 29 15.20 16.35 2.29
CA GLU A 29 14.40 17.56 2.26
C GLU A 29 13.03 17.26 1.64
N VAL A 30 11.94 17.55 2.36
CA VAL A 30 10.56 17.26 1.90
C VAL A 30 9.79 18.55 1.63
N TRP A 31 9.28 18.71 0.42
CA TRP A 31 8.57 19.89 -0.07
C TRP A 31 7.13 19.58 -0.46
N ALA A 32 6.20 20.35 0.08
CA ALA A 32 4.79 20.31 -0.33
C ALA A 32 4.54 21.29 -1.48
N CYS A 33 4.13 20.76 -2.63
CA CYS A 33 3.94 21.55 -3.85
C CYS A 33 2.60 22.30 -3.89
N ARG A 34 1.65 21.95 -3.01
CA ARG A 34 0.29 22.49 -2.91
C ARG A 34 -0.50 22.42 -4.22
N ARG A 35 -0.22 21.36 -4.99
CA ARG A 35 -0.85 21.04 -6.28
C ARG A 35 -0.69 19.55 -6.55
N SER A 36 -1.56 19.00 -7.39
CA SER A 36 -1.47 17.60 -7.83
C SER A 36 -0.17 17.35 -8.58
N LEU A 37 0.49 16.24 -8.26
CA LEU A 37 1.72 15.78 -8.88
C LEU A 37 1.37 14.64 -9.86
N ASP A 38 0.61 14.99 -10.90
CA ASP A 38 0.22 14.05 -11.96
C ASP A 38 1.45 13.66 -12.80
N PRO A 39 1.80 12.35 -12.88
CA PRO A 39 2.90 11.86 -13.71
C PRO A 39 2.79 12.25 -15.20
N LYS A 40 1.58 12.56 -15.69
CA LYS A 40 1.31 13.01 -17.07
C LYS A 40 1.72 14.46 -17.30
N ARG A 41 1.73 15.31 -16.27
CA ARG A 41 1.97 16.77 -16.37
C ARG A 41 3.46 17.15 -16.40
N THR A 42 4.27 16.29 -16.99
CA THR A 42 5.67 16.56 -17.40
C THR A 42 6.70 16.59 -16.27
N ALA A 43 7.74 15.77 -16.42
CA ALA A 43 8.93 15.79 -15.57
C ALA A 43 9.66 17.16 -15.57
N HIS A 44 9.36 18.03 -16.54
CA HIS A 44 9.85 19.41 -16.58
C HIS A 44 9.23 20.28 -15.48
N GLU A 45 7.91 20.19 -15.27
CA GLU A 45 7.26 20.89 -14.15
C GLU A 45 7.80 20.38 -12.82
N VAL A 46 8.02 19.08 -12.69
CA VAL A 46 8.66 18.48 -11.51
C VAL A 46 10.07 19.02 -11.27
N TYR A 47 10.85 19.25 -12.33
CA TYR A 47 12.17 19.85 -12.22
C TYR A 47 12.10 21.32 -11.81
N GLU A 48 11.18 22.11 -12.36
CA GLU A 48 10.93 23.49 -11.94
C GLU A 48 10.44 23.57 -10.49
N LEU A 49 9.51 22.69 -10.09
CA LEU A 49 8.99 22.57 -8.73
C LEU A 49 10.08 22.17 -7.74
N SER A 50 11.05 21.38 -8.20
CA SER A 50 12.24 21.06 -7.42
C SER A 50 13.22 22.24 -7.32
N GLY A 51 12.95 23.40 -7.90
CA GLY A 51 13.84 24.57 -7.87
C GLY A 51 15.17 24.34 -8.59
N GLY A 52 15.19 23.50 -9.64
CA GLY A 52 16.40 23.15 -10.36
C GLY A 52 17.32 22.20 -9.59
N TRP A 53 16.76 21.33 -8.74
CA TRP A 53 17.52 20.37 -7.95
C TRP A 53 18.35 19.43 -8.84
N GLY A 54 19.67 19.42 -8.62
CA GLY A 54 20.60 18.58 -9.39
C GLY A 54 20.81 17.17 -8.84
N GLY A 55 20.32 16.87 -7.62
CA GLY A 55 20.50 15.58 -6.95
C GLY A 55 19.37 14.58 -7.20
N PRO A 56 19.35 13.44 -6.47
CA PRO A 56 18.24 12.50 -6.50
C PRO A 56 16.94 13.17 -6.06
N LEU A 57 15.85 12.90 -6.78
CA LEU A 57 14.53 13.44 -6.54
C LEU A 57 13.52 12.28 -6.39
N ILE A 58 12.69 12.35 -5.37
CA ILE A 58 11.59 11.40 -5.17
C ILE A 58 10.28 12.18 -5.25
N VAL A 59 9.29 11.64 -5.94
CA VAL A 59 7.95 12.23 -6.05
C VAL A 59 6.95 11.26 -5.47
N VAL A 60 6.26 11.68 -4.40
CA VAL A 60 5.17 10.94 -3.77
C VAL A 60 3.85 11.62 -4.14
N TYR A 61 2.89 10.82 -4.62
CA TYR A 61 1.61 11.34 -5.11
C TYR A 61 0.52 10.29 -4.94
N ASP A 62 -0.73 10.73 -4.80
CA ASP A 62 -1.88 9.82 -4.70
C ASP A 62 -2.17 9.18 -6.07
N GLN A 63 -2.42 7.87 -6.13
CA GLN A 63 -2.64 7.16 -7.40
C GLN A 63 -3.81 7.73 -8.21
N GLU A 64 -4.81 8.32 -7.54
CA GLU A 64 -5.94 9.01 -8.18
C GLU A 64 -5.48 10.13 -9.14
N SER A 65 -4.29 10.69 -8.94
CA SER A 65 -3.68 11.71 -9.82
C SER A 65 -3.14 11.14 -11.15
N GLY A 66 -2.97 9.83 -11.30
CA GLY A 66 -2.57 9.21 -12.59
C GLY A 66 -1.60 8.02 -12.47
N THR A 67 -1.38 7.32 -13.58
CA THR A 67 -0.51 6.11 -13.63
C THR A 67 0.85 6.43 -14.24
N ILE A 68 1.92 5.86 -13.66
CA ILE A 68 3.30 5.93 -14.18
C ILE A 68 3.40 5.44 -15.64
N ALA A 69 2.58 4.45 -16.02
CA ALA A 69 2.53 3.86 -17.35
C ALA A 69 2.10 4.85 -18.45
N ASP A 70 1.36 5.91 -18.09
CA ASP A 70 0.81 6.86 -19.05
C ASP A 70 1.76 8.03 -19.35
N ARG A 71 3.04 7.92 -18.98
CA ARG A 71 4.01 9.02 -19.15
C ARG A 71 4.38 9.24 -20.61
N PRO A 72 4.44 10.51 -21.08
CA PRO A 72 5.10 10.83 -22.32
C PRO A 72 6.61 10.54 -22.24
N VAL A 73 7.16 10.12 -23.39
CA VAL A 73 8.51 9.54 -23.59
C VAL A 73 9.66 10.33 -22.95
N LYS A 74 10.71 9.58 -22.59
CA LYS A 74 11.94 9.93 -21.84
C LYS A 74 12.51 11.34 -22.03
N LEU A 75 12.57 12.09 -20.92
CA LEU A 75 13.41 13.29 -20.77
C LEU A 75 14.77 12.93 -20.12
N PRO A 76 15.87 13.65 -20.42
CA PRO A 76 17.23 13.35 -19.91
C PRO A 76 17.36 13.39 -18.37
N THR A 77 16.46 14.09 -17.68
CA THR A 77 16.44 14.22 -16.22
C THR A 77 15.72 13.05 -15.52
N GLN A 78 15.10 12.13 -16.27
CA GLN A 78 14.27 11.05 -15.69
C GLN A 78 15.06 10.00 -14.91
N ASP A 79 16.34 9.77 -15.21
CA ASP A 79 17.16 8.80 -14.47
C ASP A 79 17.41 9.21 -13.01
N ARG A 80 17.06 10.45 -12.63
CA ARG A 80 17.21 10.99 -11.27
C ARG A 80 15.90 11.12 -10.49
N VAL A 81 14.75 10.79 -11.10
CA VAL A 81 13.43 10.96 -10.46
C VAL A 81 12.78 9.61 -10.18
N SER A 82 12.70 9.23 -8.91
CA SER A 82 11.95 8.07 -8.45
C SER A 82 10.51 8.46 -8.13
N TRP A 83 9.55 7.78 -8.75
CA TRP A 83 8.14 8.06 -8.53
C TRP A 83 7.52 6.98 -7.65
N CYS A 84 6.81 7.43 -6.61
CA CYS A 84 6.26 6.60 -5.57
C CYS A 84 4.76 6.89 -5.46
N PRO A 85 3.90 6.11 -6.14
CA PRO A 85 2.46 6.26 -5.98
C PRO A 85 2.08 5.78 -4.58
N ALA A 86 1.40 6.61 -3.82
CA ALA A 86 0.66 6.18 -2.65
C ALA A 86 -0.69 5.61 -3.11
N ILE A 87 -0.98 4.37 -2.71
CA ILE A 87 -2.14 3.63 -3.22
C ILE A 87 -3.11 3.38 -2.06
N PRO A 88 -4.40 3.78 -2.19
CA PRO A 88 -4.91 4.72 -3.20
C PRO A 88 -4.47 6.17 -2.91
N GLN A 89 -4.22 6.47 -1.63
CA GLN A 89 -3.80 7.78 -1.11
C GLN A 89 -2.81 7.60 0.04
N ILE A 90 -1.98 8.61 0.31
CA ILE A 90 -0.90 8.52 1.32
C ILE A 90 -1.39 8.23 2.75
N GLU A 91 -2.60 8.66 3.11
CA GLU A 91 -3.19 8.36 4.42
C GLU A 91 -3.41 6.87 4.64
N GLY A 92 -3.48 6.06 3.57
CA GLY A 92 -3.54 4.61 3.65
C GLY A 92 -2.39 4.01 4.47
N TRP A 93 -1.19 4.61 4.38
CA TRP A 93 0.00 4.13 5.09
C TRP A 93 -0.14 4.17 6.61
N LEU A 94 -0.99 5.06 7.14
CA LEU A 94 -1.27 5.14 8.59
C LEU A 94 -1.96 3.89 9.13
N PHE A 95 -2.57 3.09 8.25
CA PHE A 95 -3.30 1.86 8.59
C PHE A 95 -2.48 0.59 8.30
N ALA A 96 -1.21 0.73 7.90
CA ALA A 96 -0.36 -0.38 7.50
C ALA A 96 0.04 -1.29 8.68
N ASP A 97 0.09 -0.75 9.90
CA ASP A 97 0.29 -1.54 11.11
C ASP A 97 -0.99 -1.56 11.97
N ASP A 98 -1.71 -2.67 11.90
CA ASP A 98 -2.95 -2.90 12.64
C ASP A 98 -2.72 -3.04 14.16
N LEU A 99 -1.53 -3.47 14.61
CA LEU A 99 -1.22 -3.61 16.04
C LEU A 99 -0.96 -2.25 16.66
N ALA A 100 -0.13 -1.43 16.01
CA ALA A 100 0.07 -0.04 16.44
C ALA A 100 -1.26 0.72 16.46
N LEU A 101 -2.10 0.52 15.43
CA LEU A 101 -3.41 1.15 15.37
C LEU A 101 -4.35 0.68 16.48
N LYS A 102 -4.42 -0.63 16.77
CA LYS A 102 -5.22 -1.17 17.90
C LYS A 102 -4.79 -0.58 19.24
N GLY A 103 -3.49 -0.41 19.48
CA GLY A 103 -2.96 0.23 20.69
C GLY A 103 -3.16 1.75 20.73
N PHE A 104 -3.67 2.37 19.66
CA PHE A 104 -3.81 3.81 19.52
C PHE A 104 -5.28 4.27 19.52
N VAL A 105 -6.20 3.45 19.01
CA VAL A 105 -7.63 3.78 18.93
C VAL A 105 -8.40 3.32 20.18
N PRO A 106 -9.59 3.89 20.46
CA PRO A 106 -10.45 3.39 21.55
C PRO A 106 -10.97 1.97 21.31
N ASP A 107 -11.26 1.25 22.40
CA ASP A 107 -11.75 -0.14 22.39
C ASP A 107 -12.96 -0.36 21.47
N SER A 108 -13.86 0.63 21.38
CA SER A 108 -15.04 0.60 20.50
C SER A 108 -14.72 0.50 19.00
N THR A 109 -13.45 0.70 18.62
CA THR A 109 -12.97 0.72 17.23
C THR A 109 -12.13 -0.51 16.90
N LEU A 110 -11.82 -1.38 17.86
CA LEU A 110 -10.93 -2.52 17.67
C LEU A 110 -11.47 -3.55 16.67
N ASP A 111 -12.79 -3.77 16.68
CA ASP A 111 -13.45 -4.65 15.73
C ASP A 111 -13.34 -4.13 14.30
N VAL A 112 -13.40 -2.81 14.12
CA VAL A 112 -13.21 -2.15 12.82
C VAL A 112 -11.77 -2.32 12.37
N VAL A 113 -10.78 -2.01 13.22
CA VAL A 113 -9.35 -2.16 12.89
C VAL A 113 -9.01 -3.60 12.49
N SER A 114 -9.57 -4.58 13.20
CA SER A 114 -9.31 -6.01 12.94
C SER A 114 -9.84 -6.49 11.57
N ARG A 115 -10.74 -5.73 10.96
CA ARG A 115 -11.35 -6.03 9.65
C ARG A 115 -10.89 -5.08 8.55
N LEU A 116 -9.98 -4.16 8.86
CA LEU A 116 -9.46 -3.25 7.83
C LEU A 116 -8.72 -4.07 6.76
N PRO A 117 -8.97 -3.79 5.47
CA PRO A 117 -8.22 -4.41 4.40
C PRO A 117 -6.77 -3.90 4.41
N SER A 118 -5.94 -4.35 3.45
CA SER A 118 -4.63 -3.73 3.24
C SER A 118 -4.77 -2.24 2.94
N PRO A 119 -3.76 -1.41 3.27
CA PRO A 119 -3.73 0.02 2.96
C PRO A 119 -4.17 0.37 1.53
N GLU A 120 -3.73 -0.43 0.56
CA GLU A 120 -4.01 -0.29 -0.86
C GLU A 120 -5.48 -0.51 -1.22
N ASN A 121 -6.20 -1.25 -0.39
CA ASN A 121 -7.59 -1.63 -0.60
C ASN A 121 -8.56 -0.86 0.31
N ILE A 122 -8.06 0.07 1.14
CA ILE A 122 -8.92 0.92 1.97
C ILE A 122 -9.65 1.91 1.07
N PRO A 123 -10.99 1.88 1.01
CA PRO A 123 -11.74 2.89 0.30
C PRO A 123 -11.64 4.23 1.04
N TYR A 124 -11.31 5.30 0.32
CA TYR A 124 -11.25 6.67 0.83
C TYR A 124 -10.42 6.85 2.14
N PRO A 125 -9.10 6.57 2.15
CA PRO A 125 -8.28 6.61 3.36
C PRO A 125 -8.31 7.95 4.11
N LYS A 126 -8.40 9.08 3.40
CA LYS A 126 -8.56 10.42 4.00
C LYS A 126 -9.77 10.51 4.93
N VAL A 127 -10.90 9.95 4.48
CA VAL A 127 -12.15 9.93 5.23
C VAL A 127 -12.02 9.02 6.44
N LEU A 128 -11.45 7.83 6.26
CA LEU A 128 -11.21 6.89 7.34
C LEU A 128 -10.30 7.49 8.43
N LYS A 129 -9.22 8.16 8.03
CA LYS A 129 -8.33 8.89 8.93
C LYS A 129 -9.07 9.95 9.73
N HIS A 130 -9.93 10.74 9.09
CA HIS A 130 -10.73 11.73 9.78
C HIS A 130 -11.65 11.10 10.85
N TYR A 131 -12.31 9.99 10.54
CA TYR A 131 -13.23 9.34 11.49
C TYR A 131 -12.53 8.60 12.64
N MET A 132 -11.45 7.88 12.34
CA MET A 132 -10.76 7.02 13.31
C MET A 132 -9.74 7.76 14.16
N LEU A 133 -9.03 8.72 13.56
CA LEU A 133 -7.92 9.41 14.23
C LEU A 133 -8.32 10.79 14.75
N ARG A 134 -9.37 11.43 14.22
CA ARG A 134 -9.91 12.73 14.67
C ARG A 134 -8.82 13.71 15.16
N ASP A 135 -8.76 13.95 16.47
CA ASP A 135 -7.86 14.89 17.14
C ASP A 135 -6.56 14.26 17.64
N LYS A 136 -6.37 12.95 17.44
CA LYS A 136 -5.15 12.24 17.85
C LYS A 136 -3.98 12.65 16.97
N SER A 137 -2.81 12.75 17.58
CA SER A 137 -1.56 13.09 16.90
C SER A 137 -1.17 12.00 15.90
N MET A 138 -1.15 12.32 14.61
CA MET A 138 -0.65 11.38 13.58
C MET A 138 0.82 11.03 13.82
N THR A 139 1.61 12.01 14.29
CA THR A 139 3.02 11.81 14.62
C THR A 139 3.17 10.73 15.68
N GLU A 140 2.32 10.74 16.72
CA GLU A 140 2.35 9.73 17.79
C GLU A 140 1.98 8.33 17.26
N LEU A 141 1.03 8.24 16.33
CA LEU A 141 0.72 6.96 15.67
C LEU A 141 1.91 6.46 14.86
N ILE A 142 2.51 7.32 14.02
CA ILE A 142 3.65 6.94 13.17
C ILE A 142 4.85 6.51 14.01
N GLU A 143 5.08 7.11 15.19
CA GLU A 143 6.10 6.70 16.15
C GLU A 143 5.83 5.31 16.75
N ARG A 144 4.58 4.84 16.77
CA ARG A 144 4.23 3.48 17.23
C ARG A 144 4.26 2.43 16.13
N ILE A 145 4.11 2.81 14.87
CA ILE A 145 4.06 1.89 13.73
C ILE A 145 5.37 1.09 13.63
N ASP A 146 5.29 -0.24 13.67
CA ASP A 146 6.39 -1.10 13.25
C ASP A 146 6.56 -0.98 11.73
N LEU A 147 7.69 -0.43 11.31
CA LEU A 147 7.95 -0.15 9.90
C LEU A 147 8.11 -1.43 9.06
N ASP A 148 8.67 -2.49 9.64
CA ASP A 148 8.84 -3.76 8.94
C ASP A 148 7.46 -4.38 8.65
N ARG A 149 6.57 -4.36 9.65
CA ARG A 149 5.18 -4.81 9.47
C ARG A 149 4.42 -3.93 8.49
N ALA A 150 4.55 -2.61 8.60
CA ALA A 150 3.87 -1.65 7.74
C ALA A 150 4.29 -1.79 6.27
N THR A 151 5.59 -1.91 5.99
CA THR A 151 6.10 -2.12 4.63
C THR A 151 5.74 -3.52 4.10
N ALA A 152 5.67 -4.54 4.94
CA ALA A 152 5.17 -5.86 4.53
C ALA A 152 3.68 -5.83 4.13
N ARG A 153 2.86 -4.99 4.77
CA ARG A 153 1.42 -4.85 4.47
C ARG A 153 1.09 -3.81 3.40
N SER A 154 1.98 -2.85 3.14
CA SER A 154 1.78 -1.80 2.15
C SER A 154 2.91 -1.80 1.11
N PRO A 155 2.69 -2.43 -0.05
CA PRO A 155 3.62 -2.36 -1.17
C PRO A 155 3.96 -0.93 -1.61
N SER A 156 3.01 0.01 -1.51
CA SER A 156 3.25 1.41 -1.88
C SER A 156 4.20 2.11 -0.90
N LEU A 157 4.04 1.89 0.41
CA LEU A 157 4.97 2.36 1.44
C LEU A 157 6.34 1.69 1.30
N ALA A 158 6.40 0.38 1.07
CA ALA A 158 7.65 -0.35 0.87
C ALA A 158 8.45 0.19 -0.32
N HIS A 159 7.77 0.44 -1.45
CA HIS A 159 8.39 1.04 -2.62
C HIS A 159 8.93 2.44 -2.34
N PHE A 160 8.19 3.26 -1.57
CA PHE A 160 8.66 4.57 -1.15
C PHE A 160 9.92 4.49 -0.28
N ILE A 161 9.90 3.71 0.81
CA ILE A 161 11.03 3.56 1.73
C ILE A 161 12.27 3.04 1.00
N ARG A 162 12.09 2.06 0.12
CA ARG A 162 13.18 1.53 -0.69
C ARG A 162 13.76 2.58 -1.64
N SER A 163 12.90 3.38 -2.29
CA SER A 163 13.35 4.44 -3.19
C SER A 163 14.22 5.46 -2.45
N VAL A 164 13.89 5.76 -1.20
CA VAL A 164 14.70 6.62 -0.32
C VAL A 164 16.05 5.96 -0.01
N GLN A 165 16.05 4.70 0.42
CA GLN A 165 17.28 3.97 0.75
C GLN A 165 18.25 3.86 -0.43
N VAL A 166 17.73 3.51 -1.62
CA VAL A 166 18.50 3.45 -2.86
C VAL A 166 19.09 4.81 -3.22
N ALA A 167 18.29 5.88 -3.12
CA ALA A 167 18.76 7.24 -3.41
C ALA A 167 19.81 7.75 -2.40
N LEU A 168 19.87 7.19 -1.18
CA LEU A 168 20.91 7.46 -0.19
C LEU A 168 22.15 6.58 -0.35
N GLY A 169 22.12 5.59 -1.24
CA GLY A 169 23.19 4.61 -1.40
C GLY A 169 23.32 3.64 -0.23
N VAL A 170 22.24 3.43 0.53
CA VAL A 170 22.19 2.38 1.56
C VAL A 170 22.00 1.03 0.86
N GLU A 171 22.89 0.07 1.12
CA GLU A 171 22.75 -1.29 0.59
C GLU A 171 21.44 -1.91 1.11
N THR A 172 20.44 -2.03 0.23
CA THR A 172 19.18 -2.69 0.57
C THR A 172 19.36 -4.19 0.44
N SER A 173 19.40 -4.90 1.56
CA SER A 173 19.39 -6.39 1.60
C SER A 173 18.02 -7.01 1.28
N TYR A 174 17.05 -6.20 0.84
CA TYR A 174 15.77 -6.70 0.35
C TYR A 174 15.95 -7.16 -1.10
N GLU A 175 16.34 -8.42 -1.27
CA GLU A 175 16.16 -9.11 -2.53
C GLU A 175 14.70 -8.95 -2.95
N ILE A 176 14.47 -8.54 -4.19
CA ILE A 176 13.19 -8.72 -4.87
C ILE A 176 13.08 -10.22 -5.15
N GLU A 177 13.03 -11.04 -4.09
CA GLU A 177 12.37 -12.31 -4.26
C GLU A 177 10.88 -12.01 -4.44
N ASN A 178 10.23 -12.84 -5.23
CA ASN A 178 8.81 -12.78 -5.58
C ASN A 178 7.89 -13.01 -4.35
N VAL A 179 8.07 -12.21 -3.30
CA VAL A 179 7.28 -12.16 -2.08
C VAL A 179 5.97 -11.42 -2.37
N GLY A 180 6.04 -10.37 -3.19
CA GLY A 180 4.88 -9.58 -3.61
C GLY A 180 3.82 -10.39 -4.36
N SER A 181 4.18 -11.28 -5.30
CA SER A 181 3.15 -12.06 -6.03
C SER A 181 2.45 -13.07 -5.12
N LYS A 182 3.18 -13.76 -4.24
CA LYS A 182 2.59 -14.79 -3.37
C LYS A 182 1.83 -14.23 -2.16
N GLN A 183 2.21 -13.08 -1.62
CA GLN A 183 1.48 -12.44 -0.51
C GLN A 183 0.28 -11.62 -1.01
N LEU A 184 0.42 -10.91 -2.13
CA LEU A 184 -0.69 -10.17 -2.74
C LEU A 184 -1.82 -11.13 -3.17
N ASP A 185 -1.48 -12.31 -3.71
CA ASP A 185 -2.45 -13.37 -4.03
C ASP A 185 -3.23 -13.84 -2.80
N ARG A 186 -2.57 -13.96 -1.64
CA ARG A 186 -3.22 -14.43 -0.40
C ARG A 186 -4.08 -13.36 0.25
N GLU A 187 -3.63 -12.11 0.22
CA GLU A 187 -4.36 -11.01 0.83
C GLU A 187 -5.63 -10.66 0.03
N ILE A 188 -5.58 -10.75 -1.30
CA ILE A 188 -6.78 -10.62 -2.16
C ILE A 188 -7.80 -11.71 -1.81
N VAL A 189 -7.37 -12.96 -1.72
CA VAL A 189 -8.27 -14.08 -1.38
C VAL A 189 -8.83 -13.94 0.03
N ARG A 190 -8.02 -13.50 0.99
CA ARG A 190 -8.47 -13.19 2.36
C ARG A 190 -9.53 -12.11 2.39
N SER A 191 -9.28 -10.99 1.70
CA SER A 191 -10.24 -9.87 1.62
C SER A 191 -11.57 -10.34 1.05
N LEU A 192 -11.53 -11.09 -0.06
CA LEU A 192 -12.72 -11.66 -0.70
C LEU A 192 -13.50 -12.59 0.24
N ILE A 193 -12.82 -13.47 0.99
CA ILE A 193 -13.50 -14.34 1.96
C ILE A 193 -14.20 -13.50 3.03
N SER A 194 -13.50 -12.52 3.61
CA SER A 194 -14.02 -11.70 4.70
C SER A 194 -15.17 -10.78 4.30
N GLU A 195 -15.23 -10.39 3.02
CA GLU A 195 -16.26 -9.50 2.49
C GLU A 195 -17.54 -10.26 2.10
N VAL A 196 -17.39 -11.46 1.54
CA VAL A 196 -18.52 -12.20 0.95
C VAL A 196 -19.19 -13.15 1.95
N TYR A 197 -18.45 -13.69 2.91
CA TYR A 197 -18.93 -14.79 3.75
C TYR A 197 -18.94 -14.45 5.25
N PRO A 198 -20.02 -14.76 5.97
CA PRO A 198 -20.01 -14.76 7.43
C PRO A 198 -18.96 -15.74 7.99
N GLY A 199 -18.27 -15.37 9.06
CA GLY A 199 -17.13 -16.11 9.62
C GLY A 199 -17.37 -17.62 9.89
N ASP A 200 -18.56 -17.98 10.35
CA ASP A 200 -18.92 -19.36 10.71
C ASP A 200 -19.56 -20.15 9.55
N SER A 201 -19.78 -19.49 8.40
CA SER A 201 -20.36 -20.16 7.24
C SER A 201 -19.34 -21.12 6.61
N THR A 202 -19.78 -22.32 6.24
CA THR A 202 -18.94 -23.29 5.51
C THR A 202 -18.80 -22.84 4.06
N ILE A 203 -17.57 -22.55 3.64
CA ILE A 203 -17.28 -22.01 2.29
C ILE A 203 -16.51 -22.98 1.40
N PHE A 204 -15.93 -24.02 1.98
CA PHE A 204 -15.15 -25.01 1.24
C PHE A 204 -15.28 -26.40 1.84
N ARG A 205 -15.20 -27.42 0.98
CA ARG A 205 -15.09 -28.82 1.37
C ARG A 205 -13.93 -29.44 0.63
N THR A 206 -13.06 -30.14 1.36
CA THR A 206 -11.92 -30.85 0.77
C THR A 206 -12.38 -32.08 0.00
N THR A 207 -11.46 -32.70 -0.75
CA THR A 207 -11.70 -33.99 -1.42
C THR A 207 -12.01 -35.14 -0.45
N SER A 208 -11.62 -35.00 0.83
CA SER A 208 -11.98 -35.91 1.91
C SER A 208 -13.33 -35.59 2.58
N GLY A 209 -14.05 -34.57 2.10
CA GLY A 209 -15.37 -34.15 2.61
C GLY A 209 -15.34 -33.28 3.86
N ALA A 210 -14.16 -32.92 4.37
CA ALA A 210 -14.04 -32.08 5.57
C ALA A 210 -14.49 -30.64 5.27
N PRO A 211 -15.42 -30.07 6.06
CA PRO A 211 -15.89 -28.70 5.88
C PRO A 211 -14.93 -27.69 6.49
N TYR A 212 -14.74 -26.56 5.82
CA TYR A 212 -13.98 -25.41 6.31
C TYR A 212 -14.88 -24.19 6.34
N THR A 213 -14.95 -23.54 7.51
CA THR A 213 -15.63 -22.25 7.67
C THR A 213 -14.80 -21.10 7.09
N ALA A 214 -15.40 -19.93 6.91
CA ALA A 214 -14.69 -18.74 6.45
C ALA A 214 -13.51 -18.38 7.37
N ASN A 215 -13.71 -18.37 8.69
CA ASN A 215 -12.64 -18.10 9.65
C ASN A 215 -11.51 -19.14 9.59
N GLN A 216 -11.86 -20.43 9.42
CA GLN A 216 -10.84 -21.47 9.27
C GLN A 216 -10.07 -21.31 7.96
N MET A 217 -10.77 -21.02 6.86
CA MET A 217 -10.13 -20.85 5.56
C MET A 217 -9.22 -19.62 5.51
N LEU A 218 -9.56 -18.56 6.23
CA LEU A 218 -8.68 -17.39 6.37
C LEU A 218 -7.31 -17.78 6.93
N LEU A 219 -7.29 -18.61 7.98
CA LEU A 219 -6.06 -19.12 8.59
C LEU A 219 -5.27 -20.04 7.63
N GLU A 220 -5.99 -20.89 6.87
CA GLU A 220 -5.37 -21.78 5.87
C GLU A 220 -4.75 -21.01 4.70
N VAL A 221 -5.41 -19.94 4.22
CA VAL A 221 -4.91 -19.06 3.16
C VAL A 221 -3.74 -18.22 3.66
N GLU A 222 -3.83 -17.66 4.87
CA GLU A 222 -2.77 -16.86 5.49
C GLU A 222 -1.48 -17.69 5.68
N SER A 223 -1.62 -18.89 6.26
CA SER A 223 -0.52 -19.84 6.43
C SER A 223 0.02 -20.39 5.10
N GLY A 224 -0.70 -20.21 3.98
CA GLY A 224 -0.31 -20.73 2.68
C GLY A 224 -0.34 -22.27 2.63
N SER A 225 -1.24 -22.87 3.42
CA SER A 225 -1.35 -24.31 3.56
C SER A 225 -1.76 -24.97 2.24
N ARG A 226 -1.68 -26.31 2.18
CA ARG A 226 -2.16 -27.06 1.01
C ARG A 226 -3.64 -26.78 0.73
N ILE A 227 -4.46 -26.71 1.78
CA ILE A 227 -5.91 -26.46 1.68
C ILE A 227 -6.18 -25.03 1.24
N GLY A 228 -5.47 -24.04 1.80
CA GLY A 228 -5.57 -22.64 1.37
C GLY A 228 -5.21 -22.48 -0.11
N ARG A 229 -4.14 -23.14 -0.58
CA ARG A 229 -3.76 -23.12 -2.00
C ARG A 229 -4.77 -23.81 -2.92
N GLU A 230 -5.31 -24.95 -2.51
CA GLU A 230 -6.38 -25.65 -3.24
C GLU A 230 -7.61 -24.76 -3.39
N TYR A 231 -8.01 -24.09 -2.31
CA TYR A 231 -9.13 -23.14 -2.30
C TYR A 231 -8.88 -21.92 -3.20
N SER A 232 -7.74 -21.24 -3.06
CA SER A 232 -7.38 -20.09 -3.89
C SER A 232 -7.37 -20.44 -5.38
N THR A 233 -6.84 -21.61 -5.74
CA THR A 233 -6.83 -22.09 -7.13
C THR A 233 -8.25 -22.34 -7.65
N ALA A 234 -9.14 -22.89 -6.81
CA ALA A 234 -10.53 -23.12 -7.17
C ALA A 234 -11.28 -21.80 -7.43
N ILE A 235 -11.08 -20.77 -6.59
CA ILE A 235 -11.63 -19.43 -6.82
C ILE A 235 -11.16 -18.86 -8.16
N LEU A 236 -9.84 -18.84 -8.40
CA LEU A 236 -9.27 -18.25 -9.61
C LEU A 236 -9.77 -18.96 -10.87
N ARG A 237 -9.96 -20.29 -10.80
CA ARG A 237 -10.54 -21.07 -11.88
C ARG A 237 -11.99 -20.65 -12.16
N VAL A 238 -12.82 -20.52 -11.13
CA VAL A 238 -14.22 -20.07 -11.28
C VAL A 238 -14.29 -18.65 -11.82
N ALA A 239 -13.47 -17.74 -11.29
CA ALA A 239 -13.39 -16.35 -11.75
C ALA A 239 -13.02 -16.28 -13.25
N ARG A 240 -12.00 -17.02 -13.67
CA ARG A 240 -11.60 -17.12 -15.08
C ARG A 240 -12.74 -17.65 -15.95
N ASP A 241 -13.42 -18.70 -15.53
CA ASP A 241 -14.52 -19.30 -16.30
C ASP A 241 -15.73 -18.35 -16.38
N LEU A 242 -15.99 -17.53 -15.35
CA LEU A 242 -17.01 -16.48 -15.38
C LEU A 242 -16.66 -15.35 -16.36
N LEU A 243 -15.41 -14.87 -16.32
CA LEU A 243 -14.92 -13.84 -17.23
C LEU A 243 -14.98 -14.30 -18.69
N HIS A 244 -14.61 -15.56 -18.96
CA HIS A 244 -14.72 -16.16 -20.29
C HIS A 244 -16.18 -16.15 -20.79
N ARG A 245 -17.13 -16.59 -19.96
CA ARG A 245 -18.55 -16.60 -20.33
C ARG A 245 -19.11 -15.19 -20.56
N GLN A 246 -18.63 -14.19 -19.82
CA GLN A 246 -19.02 -12.79 -20.04
C GLN A 246 -18.48 -12.27 -21.38
N ALA A 247 -17.22 -12.58 -21.70
CA ALA A 247 -16.62 -12.21 -22.98
C ALA A 247 -17.33 -12.88 -24.17
N ASP A 248 -17.73 -14.15 -24.03
CA ASP A 248 -18.46 -14.88 -25.08
C ASP A 248 -19.90 -14.37 -25.27
N ARG A 249 -20.51 -13.77 -24.24
CA ARG A 249 -21.85 -13.14 -24.32
C ARG A 249 -21.84 -11.72 -24.87
N ALA A 250 -20.67 -11.06 -24.86
CA ALA A 250 -20.49 -9.70 -25.37
C ALA A 250 -20.11 -9.67 -26.86
N ARG A 251 -19.96 -10.85 -27.50
CA ARG A 251 -19.82 -11.04 -28.94
C ARG A 251 -21.16 -11.43 -29.56
#